data_AF-A0A529LB41-F1
#
_entry.id   AF-A0A529LB41-F1
#
_cell.length_a   1.000
_cell.length_b   1.000
_cell.length_c   1.000
_cell.angle_alpha   90.00
_cell.angle_beta   90.00
_cell.angle_gamma   90.00
#
_symmetry.space_group_name_H-M   'P 1'
#
loop_
_entity.id
_entity.type
_entity.pdbx_description
1 polymer ?
#
loop_
_entity_poly.entity_id
_entity_poly.type
_entity_poly.pdbx_seq_one_letter_code
_entity_poly.pdbx_strand_id
1 'polypeptide(L)' 'VPDLAAAMAAYRDMLGARLSAPQALPEHGVTVVFVDVGNTKIELLEPLGDASPIAAFLEKNPSGGMHHVC' A
#
# COMPACT_ATOMS: atom_id res chain seq x y z
N VAL A 1 0.45 -4.50 0.51
CA VAL A 1 0.06 -4.91 1.88
C VAL A 1 -1.21 -5.75 1.80
N PRO A 2 -1.42 -6.72 2.70
CA PRO A 2 -2.63 -7.58 2.66
C PRO A 2 -3.88 -6.90 3.23
N ASP A 3 -3.72 -5.87 4.06
CA ASP A 3 -4.79 -5.02 4.60
C ASP A 3 -4.28 -3.58 4.66
N LEU A 4 -4.90 -2.71 3.86
CA LEU A 4 -4.51 -1.31 3.75
C LEU A 4 -4.79 -0.53 5.04
N ALA A 5 -5.94 -0.76 5.68
CA ALA A 5 -6.33 -0.05 6.89
C ALA A 5 -5.40 -0.39 8.07
N ALA A 6 -5.04 -1.66 8.23
CA ALA A 6 -4.09 -2.10 9.23
C ALA A 6 -2.69 -1.51 8.98
N ALA A 7 -2.23 -1.51 7.73
CA ALA A 7 -0.95 -0.90 7.37
C ALA A 7 -0.93 0.60 7.65
N MET A 8 -1.99 1.33 7.27
CA MET A 8 -2.13 2.76 7.58
C MET A 8 -2.05 3.03 9.08
N ALA A 9 -2.77 2.25 9.89
CA ALA A 9 -2.76 2.39 11.34
C ALA A 9 -1.35 2.17 11.91
N ALA A 10 -0.60 1.18 11.43
CA ALA A 10 0.77 0.96 11.87
C ALA A 10 1.67 2.18 11.61
N TYR A 11 1.63 2.75 10.41
CA TYR A 11 2.44 3.94 10.08
C TYR A 11 1.98 5.19 10.83
N ARG A 12 0.67 5.42 10.96
CA ARG A 12 0.13 6.59 11.66
C ARG A 12 0.32 6.50 13.17
N ASP A 13 -0.07 5.39 13.77
CA ASP A 13 -0.25 5.28 15.22
C ASP A 13 1.03 4.84 15.93
N MET A 14 1.87 4.00 15.30
CA MET A 14 3.13 3.56 15.89
C MET A 14 4.30 4.48 15.52
N LEU A 15 4.33 5.00 14.30
CA LEU A 15 5.44 5.80 13.78
C LEU A 15 5.14 7.30 13.67
N GLY A 16 3.90 7.72 13.91
CA GLY A 16 3.50 9.13 13.82
C GLY A 16 3.54 9.70 12.41
N ALA A 17 3.51 8.86 11.38
CA ALA A 17 3.67 9.30 10.00
C ALA A 17 2.44 10.07 9.49
N ARG A 18 2.67 10.93 8.48
CA ARG A 18 1.60 11.62 7.75
C ARG A 18 1.20 10.77 6.54
N LEU A 19 -0.10 10.50 6.40
CA LEU A 19 -0.63 9.68 5.31
C LEU A 19 -1.65 10.47 4.49
N SER A 20 -1.75 10.16 3.20
CA SER A 20 -2.87 10.58 2.36
C SER A 20 -4.15 9.81 2.71
N ALA A 21 -5.29 10.25 2.17
CA ALA A 21 -6.46 9.39 2.08
C ALA A 21 -6.19 8.21 1.11
N PRO A 22 -6.86 7.07 1.28
CA PRO A 22 -6.85 6.00 0.28
C PRO A 22 -7.42 6.48 -1.05
N GLN A 23 -6.72 6.14 -2.14
CA GLN A 23 -7.14 6.44 -3.50
C GLN A 23 -7.28 5.14 -4.29
N ALA A 24 -8.49 4.85 -4.75
CA ALA A 24 -8.71 3.77 -5.70
C ALA A 24 -8.18 4.19 -7.08
N LEU A 25 -7.38 3.33 -7.70
CA LEU A 25 -6.83 3.49 -9.04
C LEU A 25 -7.21 2.27 -9.90
N PRO A 26 -8.45 2.22 -10.44
CA PRO A 26 -8.93 1.06 -11.19
C PRO A 26 -8.08 0.71 -12.41
N GLU A 27 -7.56 1.71 -13.13
CA GLU A 27 -6.70 1.51 -14.30
C GLU A 27 -5.36 0.83 -13.95
N HIS A 28 -4.93 0.94 -12.70
CA HIS A 28 -3.71 0.30 -12.19
C HIS A 28 -4.01 -0.95 -11.33
N GLY A 29 -5.30 -1.26 -11.10
CA GLY A 29 -5.73 -2.41 -10.30
C GLY A 29 -5.28 -2.34 -8.85
N VAL A 30 -5.13 -1.15 -8.25
CA VAL A 30 -4.73 -1.00 -6.84
C VAL A 30 -5.49 0.12 -6.14
N THR A 31 -5.62 0.01 -4.82
CA THR A 31 -5.87 1.15 -3.94
C THR A 31 -4.54 1.55 -3.30
N VAL A 32 -4.19 2.84 -3.36
CA VAL A 32 -2.93 3.37 -2.85
C VAL A 32 -3.14 4.32 -1.69
N VAL A 33 -2.22 4.29 -0.72
CA VAL A 33 -2.02 5.34 0.28
C VAL A 33 -0.56 5.75 0.27
N PHE A 34 -0.31 7.05 0.32
CA PHE A 34 1.03 7.61 0.39
C PHE A 34 1.38 7.92 1.85
N VAL A 35 2.47 7.35 2.32
CA VAL A 35 3.13 7.77 3.57
C VAL A 35 4.20 8.79 3.22
N ASP A 36 4.08 10.00 3.76
CA ASP A 36 5.06 11.07 3.58
C ASP A 36 6.16 10.97 4.63
N VAL A 37 7.39 10.73 4.18
CA VAL A 37 8.60 10.68 5.04
C VAL A 37 9.52 11.89 4.82
N GLY A 38 9.02 12.94 4.16
CA GLY A 38 9.71 14.22 3.99
C GLY A 38 10.61 14.29 2.76
N ASN A 39 11.55 13.35 2.60
CA ASN A 39 12.46 13.31 1.46
C ASN A 39 11.99 12.41 0.31
N THR A 40 11.04 11.53 0.57
CA THR A 40 10.41 10.63 -0.41
C THR A 40 9.05 10.18 0.11
N LYS A 41 8.40 9.23 -0.59
CA LYS A 41 7.14 8.63 -0.20
C LYS A 41 7.25 7.11 -0.19
N ILE A 42 6.45 6.48 0.68
CA ILE A 42 6.19 5.04 0.62
C ILE A 42 4.76 4.86 0.11
N GLU A 43 4.59 4.01 -0.88
CA GLU A 43 3.28 3.64 -1.42
C GLU A 43 2.81 2.33 -0.78
N LEU A 44 1.74 2.41 0.01
CA LEU A 44 1.03 1.24 0.49
C LEU A 44 0.00 0.86 -0.55
N LEU A 45 0.19 -0.30 -1.18
CA LEU A 45 -0.68 -0.80 -2.25
C LEU A 45 -1.47 -2.01 -1.77
N GLU A 46 -2.79 -1.98 -1.97
CA GLU A 46 -3.70 -3.12 -1.81
C GLU A 46 -4.35 -3.45 -3.17
N PRO A 47 -4.52 -4.74 -3.52
CA PRO A 47 -5.15 -5.13 -4.77
C PRO A 47 -6.55 -4.53 -4.92
N LEU A 48 -6.87 -4.04 -6.13
CA LEU A 48 -8.20 -3.60 -6.50
C LEU A 48 -8.64 -4.36 -7.75
N GLY A 49 -9.65 -5.21 -7.59
CA GLY A 49 -10.16 -6.09 -8.65
C GLY A 49 -9.30 -7.34 -8.88
N ASP A 50 -9.89 -8.33 -9.56
CA ASP A 50 -9.31 -9.67 -9.70
C ASP A 50 -8.04 -9.71 -10.58
N ALA A 51 -7.85 -8.71 -11.44
CA ALA A 51 -6.70 -8.60 -12.35
C ALA A 51 -5.58 -7.71 -11.81
N SER A 52 -5.55 -7.44 -10.49
CA SER A 52 -4.53 -6.58 -9.89
C SER A 52 -3.11 -7.11 -10.17
N PRO A 53 -2.17 -6.25 -10.61
CA PRO A 53 -0.81 -6.67 -10.93
C PRO A 53 -0.02 -7.16 -9.71
N ILE A 54 -0.45 -6.80 -8.49
CA ILE A 54 0.22 -7.18 -7.24
C ILE A 54 -0.44 -8.38 -6.53
N ALA A 55 -1.51 -8.95 -7.09
CA ALA A 55 -2.23 -10.07 -6.46
C ALA A 55 -1.32 -11.29 -6.27
N ALA A 56 -0.64 -11.74 -7.33
CA ALA A 56 0.29 -12.87 -7.28
C ALA A 56 1.48 -12.64 -6.32
N PHE A 57 1.86 -11.38 -6.08
CA PHE A 57 2.89 -11.05 -5.10
C PHE A 57 2.39 -11.32 -3.67
N LEU A 58 1.15 -10.92 -3.35
CA LEU A 58 0.57 -11.17 -2.02
C LEU A 58 0.21 -12.63 -1.78
N GLU A 59 -0.17 -13.38 -2.82
CA GLU A 59 -0.32 -14.85 -2.70
C GLU A 59 0.98 -15.52 -2.26
N LYS A 60 2.12 -15.07 -2.79
CA LYS A 60 3.46 -15.57 -2.44
C LYS A 60 3.98 -14.98 -1.13
N ASN A 61 3.53 -13.78 -0.76
CA ASN A 61 3.96 -13.03 0.42
C ASN A 61 2.71 -12.61 1.22
N PRO A 62 2.08 -13.54 1.95
CA PRO A 62 0.76 -13.30 2.57
C PRO A 62 0.79 -12.20 3.63
N SER A 63 1.94 -11.92 4.24
CA SER A 63 2.12 -10.81 5.19
C SER A 63 2.43 -9.46 4.52
N GLY A 64 2.52 -9.42 3.18
CA GLY A 64 3.02 -8.27 2.43
C GLY A 64 4.55 -8.22 2.33
N GLY A 65 5.07 -7.13 1.75
CA GLY A 65 6.50 -6.91 1.56
C GLY A 65 6.81 -5.72 0.65
N MET A 66 8.10 -5.44 0.46
CA MET A 66 8.57 -4.45 -0.52
C MET A 66 8.44 -5.03 -1.94
N HIS A 67 7.68 -4.36 -2.79
CA HIS A 67 7.39 -4.83 -4.15
C HIS A 67 8.41 -4.31 -5.18
N HIS A 68 8.69 -3.00 -5.14
CA HIS A 68 9.59 -2.33 -6.07
C HIS A 68 10.07 -0.99 -5.49
N VAL A 69 10.98 -0.33 -6.20
CA VAL A 69 11.46 1.04 -5.95
C VAL A 69 11.35 1.81 -7.27
N CYS A 70 10.88 3.05 -7.21
CA CYS A 70 10.75 3.97 -8.36
C CYS A 70 11.88 5.00 -8.36
#